data_AF-A0A9P4YTG7-F1
#
_entry.id   AF-A0A9P4YTG7-F1
#
_cell.length_a   1.000
_cell.length_b   1.000
_cell.length_c   1.000
_cell.angle_alpha   90.00
_cell.angle_beta   90.00
_cell.angle_gamma   90.00
#
_symmetry.space_group_name_H-M   'P 1'
#
loop_
_entity.id
_entity.type
_entity.pdbx_description
1 polymer ?
#
loop_
_entity_poly.entity_id
_entity_poly.type
_entity_poly.pdbx_seq_one_letter_code
_entity_poly.pdbx_strand_id
1 'polypeptide(L)'
;MSPTSLEHLPIELQRIVFSKLDYQSLIHLSTTNRHFHRTVDPQTMADPLDKLEFVMRAAKDFPQHRPSEKGQEYHPGNFECYICFRVRSPDCFDVLQPQFAYVDCHGRVVREKEPTRFDSLVPLRRFCIDCGVRTALHAPSDCLTTKTGRDLWVCRCWRIWPKPGVLRCPECSGDCPLRPRRKMALEKFPSPAPFAYPTPRLSRV
;
A
#
# COMPACT_ATOMS: atom_id res chain seq x y z
N MET A 1 36.66 16.91 -29.56
CA MET A 1 36.08 15.58 -29.32
C MET A 1 34.70 15.79 -28.72
N SER A 2 33.64 15.52 -29.47
CA SER A 2 32.28 15.57 -28.93
C SER A 2 32.10 14.37 -28.00
N PRO A 3 31.70 14.54 -26.74
CA PRO A 3 31.46 13.40 -25.87
C PRO A 3 30.36 12.54 -26.48
N THR A 4 30.63 11.26 -26.69
CA THR A 4 29.63 10.30 -27.13
C THR A 4 28.57 10.21 -26.03
N SER A 5 27.42 10.86 -26.23
CA SER A 5 26.33 10.81 -25.25
C SER A 5 25.91 9.36 -25.02
N LEU A 6 25.66 9.02 -23.75
CA LEU A 6 25.23 7.69 -23.31
C LEU A 6 24.00 7.18 -24.10
N GLU A 7 23.18 8.10 -24.60
CA GLU A 7 22.00 7.87 -25.45
C GLU A 7 22.32 7.22 -26.81
N HIS A 8 23.55 7.41 -27.32
CA HIS A 8 23.97 6.86 -28.61
C HIS A 8 24.63 5.49 -28.50
N LEU A 9 24.82 4.98 -27.29
CA LEU A 9 25.30 3.61 -27.12
C LEU A 9 24.23 2.62 -27.60
N PRO A 10 24.63 1.47 -28.20
CA PRO A 10 23.73 0.35 -28.41
C PRO A 10 22.96 -0.01 -27.14
N ILE A 11 21.68 -0.39 -27.31
CA ILE A 11 20.76 -0.61 -26.18
C ILE A 11 21.28 -1.69 -25.22
N GLU A 12 22.01 -2.68 -25.73
CA GLU A 12 22.64 -3.74 -24.94
C GLU A 12 23.69 -3.17 -23.99
N LEU A 13 24.52 -2.24 -24.46
CA LEU A 13 25.53 -1.58 -23.64
C LEU A 13 24.88 -0.64 -22.62
N GLN A 14 23.83 0.09 -23.02
CA GLN A 14 23.05 0.89 -22.09
C GLN A 14 22.48 0.03 -20.96
N ARG A 15 21.90 -1.14 -21.27
CA ARG A 15 21.36 -2.07 -20.28
C ARG A 15 22.43 -2.61 -19.33
N ILE A 16 23.63 -2.91 -19.83
CA ILE A 16 24.76 -3.32 -18.97
C ILE A 16 25.11 -2.19 -18.01
N VAL A 17 25.24 -0.95 -18.49
CA VAL A 17 25.54 0.21 -17.62
C VAL A 17 24.44 0.41 -16.59
N PHE A 18 23.18 0.42 -17.01
CA PHE A 18 22.03 0.64 -16.11
C PHE A 18 21.89 -0.48 -15.07
N SER A 19 22.26 -1.72 -15.40
CA SER A 19 22.25 -2.83 -14.44
C SER A 19 23.25 -2.66 -13.28
N LYS A 20 24.17 -1.69 -13.37
CA LYS A 20 25.13 -1.37 -12.30
C LYS A 20 24.71 -0.17 -11.46
N LEU A 21 23.62 0.49 -11.82
CA LEU A 21 23.13 1.64 -11.09
C LEU A 21 22.20 1.19 -9.96
N ASP A 22 22.31 1.86 -8.82
CA ASP A 22 21.36 1.70 -7.73
C ASP A 22 20.00 2.34 -8.11
N TYR A 23 18.98 2.01 -7.33
CA TYR A 23 17.61 2.42 -7.57
C TYR A 23 17.46 3.94 -7.56
N GLN A 24 18.18 4.62 -6.66
CA GLN A 24 18.19 6.08 -6.60
C GLN A 24 18.77 6.69 -7.88
N SER A 25 19.89 6.16 -8.37
CA SER A 25 20.53 6.63 -9.60
C SER A 25 19.68 6.34 -10.83
N LEU A 26 19.00 5.18 -10.87
CA LEU A 26 18.04 4.86 -11.94
C LEU A 26 16.85 5.81 -11.94
N ILE A 27 16.29 6.13 -10.76
CA ILE A 27 15.24 7.16 -10.63
C ILE A 27 15.77 8.49 -11.17
N HIS A 28 16.93 8.95 -10.71
CA HIS A 28 17.51 10.21 -11.15
C HIS A 28 17.69 10.23 -12.67
N LEU A 29 18.33 9.19 -13.23
CA LEU A 29 18.56 9.04 -14.66
C LEU A 29 17.25 9.11 -15.47
N SER A 30 16.20 8.43 -15.03
CA SER A 30 14.88 8.43 -15.69
C SER A 30 14.20 9.81 -15.73
N THR A 31 14.68 10.78 -14.94
CA THR A 31 14.16 12.15 -14.88
C THR A 31 15.00 13.17 -15.64
N THR A 32 16.18 12.78 -16.16
CA THR A 32 17.12 13.73 -16.77
C THR A 32 16.72 14.19 -18.18
N ASN A 33 16.19 13.29 -19.01
CA ASN A 33 15.75 13.63 -20.37
C ASN A 33 14.65 12.68 -20.88
N ARG A 34 14.05 13.03 -22.04
CA ARG A 34 12.95 12.27 -22.65
C ARG A 34 13.36 10.87 -23.10
N HIS A 35 14.61 10.67 -23.51
CA HIS A 35 15.09 9.35 -23.93
C HIS A 35 15.11 8.40 -22.72
N PHE A 36 15.82 8.76 -21.65
CA PHE A 36 15.90 7.94 -20.43
C PHE A 36 14.57 7.81 -19.71
N HIS A 37 13.70 8.81 -19.78
CA HIS A 37 12.33 8.67 -19.26
C HIS A 37 11.54 7.53 -19.91
N ARG A 38 11.86 7.19 -21.17
CA ARG A 38 11.21 6.10 -21.92
C ARG A 38 11.94 4.78 -21.82
N THR A 39 13.27 4.79 -21.66
CA THR A 39 14.10 3.58 -21.72
C THR A 39 14.49 3.04 -20.36
N VAL A 40 14.54 3.88 -19.32
CA VAL A 40 14.89 3.49 -17.95
C VAL A 40 13.63 3.29 -17.14
N ASP A 41 13.40 2.06 -16.69
CA ASP A 41 12.37 1.74 -15.71
C ASP A 41 13.03 1.27 -14.41
N PRO A 42 13.17 2.16 -13.41
CA PRO A 42 13.83 1.82 -12.15
C PRO A 42 13.18 0.64 -11.41
N GLN A 43 11.86 0.43 -11.59
CA GLN A 43 11.14 -0.64 -10.87
C GLN A 43 11.56 -2.03 -11.34
N THR A 44 11.79 -2.17 -12.65
CA THR A 44 12.14 -3.45 -13.27
C THR A 44 13.64 -3.67 -13.35
N MET A 45 14.43 -2.59 -13.36
CA MET A 45 15.89 -2.67 -13.51
C MET A 45 16.65 -2.78 -12.18
N ALA A 46 16.16 -2.17 -11.10
CA ALA A 46 16.89 -2.13 -9.84
C ALA A 46 16.74 -3.42 -9.01
N ASP A 47 17.79 -3.72 -8.24
CA ASP A 47 17.81 -4.83 -7.30
C ASP A 47 16.70 -4.70 -6.23
N PRO A 48 15.99 -5.78 -5.86
CA PRO A 48 14.94 -5.74 -4.86
C PRO A 48 15.38 -5.29 -3.46
N LEU A 49 16.59 -5.64 -3.01
CA LEU A 49 17.11 -5.23 -1.70
C LEU A 49 17.45 -3.75 -1.70
N ASP A 50 18.05 -3.25 -2.77
CA ASP A 50 18.35 -1.83 -2.93
C ASP A 50 17.06 -0.98 -2.96
N LYS A 51 16.02 -1.43 -3.68
CA LYS A 51 14.69 -0.81 -3.64
C LYS A 51 14.09 -0.76 -2.22
N LEU A 52 14.28 -1.84 -1.45
CA LEU A 52 13.83 -1.96 -0.06
C LEU A 52 14.57 -0.97 0.85
N GLU A 53 15.90 -0.95 0.77
CA GLU A 53 16.74 -0.04 1.54
C GLU A 53 16.40 1.42 1.23
N PHE A 54 16.23 1.75 -0.05
CA PHE A 54 15.86 3.09 -0.49
C PHE A 54 14.53 3.55 0.11
N VAL A 55 13.46 2.74 0.05
CA VAL A 55 12.15 3.17 0.56
C VAL A 55 12.15 3.32 2.09
N MET A 56 12.87 2.44 2.80
CA MET A 56 13.04 2.54 4.25
C MET A 56 13.82 3.79 4.64
N ARG A 57 14.91 4.10 3.92
CA ARG A 57 15.69 5.32 4.12
C ARG A 57 14.87 6.56 3.83
N ALA A 58 14.16 6.60 2.71
CA ALA A 58 13.31 7.72 2.32
C ALA A 58 12.28 8.05 3.41
N ALA A 59 11.55 7.05 3.92
CA ALA A 59 10.52 7.28 4.93
C ALA A 59 11.09 7.76 6.28
N LYS A 60 12.30 7.34 6.64
CA LYS A 60 12.97 7.72 7.88
C LYS A 60 13.62 9.10 7.80
N ASP A 61 14.38 9.33 6.74
CA ASP A 61 15.35 10.43 6.69
C ASP A 61 14.73 11.71 6.14
N PHE A 62 13.69 11.61 5.31
CA PHE A 62 13.10 12.77 4.66
C PHE A 62 12.02 13.43 5.53
N PRO A 63 12.20 14.71 5.94
CA PRO A 63 11.29 15.38 6.88
C PRO A 63 9.82 15.41 6.45
N GLN A 64 9.55 15.53 5.14
CA GLN A 64 8.18 15.57 4.61
C GLN A 64 7.36 14.29 4.85
N HIS A 65 8.02 13.19 5.23
CA HIS A 65 7.35 11.93 5.54
C HIS A 65 7.07 11.74 7.03
N ARG A 66 7.63 12.58 7.89
CA ARG A 66 7.45 12.48 9.33
C ARG A 66 6.03 12.88 9.75
N PRO A 67 5.47 12.26 10.80
CA PRO A 67 4.28 12.78 11.45
C PRO A 67 4.52 14.19 11.98
N SER A 68 3.49 15.04 11.93
CA SER A 68 3.51 16.37 12.53
C SER A 68 2.23 16.59 13.32
N GLU A 69 2.43 16.95 14.59
CA GLU A 69 1.37 17.43 15.49
C GLU A 69 1.40 18.97 15.63
N LYS A 70 2.32 19.64 14.94
CA LYS A 70 2.49 21.10 15.03
C LYS A 70 1.57 21.82 14.05
N GLY A 71 0.72 22.71 14.57
CA GLY A 71 -0.17 23.58 13.79
C GLY A 71 -1.63 23.11 13.79
N GLN A 72 -2.46 23.69 12.93
CA GLN A 72 -3.88 23.34 12.79
C GLN A 72 -4.14 22.06 11.98
N GLU A 73 -3.12 21.47 11.34
CA GLU A 73 -3.25 20.25 10.54
C GLU A 73 -2.50 19.07 11.16
N TYR A 74 -3.24 18.13 11.74
CA TYR A 74 -2.71 16.82 12.14
C TYR A 74 -2.29 16.03 10.88
N HIS A 75 -0.99 15.70 10.78
CA HIS A 75 -0.46 14.88 9.69
C HIS A 75 0.12 13.57 10.27
N PRO A 76 -0.48 12.39 10.00
CA PRO A 76 -0.06 11.11 10.59
C PRO A 76 1.26 10.56 10.03
N GLY A 77 1.91 11.29 9.12
CA GLY A 77 3.09 10.85 8.39
C GLY A 77 2.74 10.10 7.11
N ASN A 78 3.70 10.06 6.20
CA ASN A 78 3.62 9.25 4.99
C ASN A 78 4.11 7.82 5.29
N PHE A 79 3.81 6.87 4.41
CA PHE A 79 4.12 5.45 4.65
C PHE A 79 4.73 4.75 3.43
N GLU A 80 5.52 3.72 3.69
CA GLU A 80 6.20 2.91 2.69
C GLU A 80 5.24 1.88 2.07
N CYS A 81 5.18 1.82 0.76
CA CYS A 81 4.66 0.64 0.07
C CYS A 81 5.82 -0.26 -0.34
N TYR A 82 5.81 -1.49 0.17
CA TYR A 82 6.86 -2.49 -0.10
C TYR A 82 6.65 -3.28 -1.40
N ILE A 83 5.57 -3.01 -2.13
CA ILE A 83 5.33 -3.59 -3.47
C ILE A 83 5.85 -2.66 -4.57
N CYS A 84 5.53 -1.36 -4.50
CA CYS A 84 6.01 -0.37 -5.48
C CYS A 84 7.22 0.44 -5.00
N PHE A 85 7.75 0.18 -3.82
CA PHE A 85 8.94 0.84 -3.26
C PHE A 85 8.87 2.37 -3.31
N ARG A 86 7.72 2.91 -2.89
CA ARG A 86 7.46 4.35 -2.82
C ARG A 86 6.87 4.72 -1.46
N VAL A 87 7.23 5.91 -0.98
CA VAL A 87 6.58 6.53 0.17
C VAL A 87 5.35 7.29 -0.32
N ARG A 88 4.19 7.05 0.29
CA ARG A 88 2.89 7.59 -0.14
C ARG A 88 2.12 8.17 1.03
N SER A 89 1.16 9.03 0.71
CA SER A 89 0.26 9.64 1.68
C SER A 89 -0.64 8.61 2.37
N PRO A 90 -1.11 8.91 3.60
CA PRO A 90 -1.97 8.02 4.38
C PRO A 90 -3.27 7.62 3.66
N ASP A 91 -3.77 8.45 2.75
CA ASP A 91 -4.96 8.17 1.95
C ASP A 91 -4.75 7.05 0.91
N CYS A 92 -3.51 6.66 0.64
CA CYS A 92 -3.17 5.54 -0.25
C CYS A 92 -3.15 4.18 0.46
N PHE A 93 -3.39 4.12 1.77
CA PHE A 93 -3.27 2.89 2.57
C PHE A 93 -4.57 2.58 3.29
N ASP A 94 -4.96 1.30 3.27
CA ASP A 94 -6.09 0.79 4.02
C ASP A 94 -5.75 0.66 5.52
N VAL A 95 -6.72 0.95 6.39
CA VAL A 95 -6.64 0.71 7.84
C VAL A 95 -6.63 -0.79 8.12
N LEU A 96 -7.41 -1.56 7.37
CA LEU A 96 -7.60 -3.00 7.55
C LEU A 96 -6.78 -3.83 6.57
N GLN A 97 -5.56 -3.39 6.27
CA GLN A 97 -4.66 -4.10 5.37
C GLN A 97 -4.40 -5.55 5.87
N PRO A 98 -4.53 -6.58 5.00
CA PRO A 98 -4.20 -7.94 5.36
C PRO A 98 -2.73 -8.07 5.77
N GLN A 99 -2.48 -8.89 6.79
CA GLN A 99 -1.16 -9.13 7.37
C GLN A 99 -0.49 -10.38 6.77
N PHE A 100 -1.26 -11.26 6.14
CA PHE A 100 -0.78 -12.49 5.52
C PHE A 100 -1.54 -12.75 4.23
N ALA A 101 -0.93 -13.48 3.30
CA ALA A 101 -1.58 -14.04 2.13
C ALA A 101 -1.01 -15.42 1.78
N TYR A 102 -1.83 -16.25 1.17
CA TYR A 102 -1.34 -17.44 0.49
C TYR A 102 -0.86 -17.06 -0.91
N VAL A 103 0.30 -17.57 -1.31
CA VAL A 103 0.85 -17.40 -2.65
C VAL A 103 1.17 -18.75 -3.28
N ASP A 104 0.94 -18.87 -4.59
CA ASP A 104 1.29 -20.06 -5.35
C ASP A 104 2.80 -20.14 -5.64
N CYS A 105 3.25 -21.21 -6.30
CA CYS A 105 4.66 -21.39 -6.69
C CYS A 105 5.19 -20.32 -7.67
N HIS A 106 4.31 -19.52 -8.26
CA HIS A 106 4.65 -18.37 -9.11
C HIS A 106 4.59 -17.03 -8.36
N GLY A 107 4.31 -17.05 -7.06
CA GLY A 107 4.19 -15.85 -6.22
C GLY A 107 2.87 -15.09 -6.41
N ARG A 108 1.85 -15.70 -7.02
CA ARG A 108 0.54 -15.08 -7.22
C ARG A 108 -0.36 -15.36 -6.02
N VAL A 109 -1.12 -14.35 -5.61
CA VAL A 109 -2.03 -14.45 -4.46
C VAL A 109 -3.16 -15.44 -4.73
N VAL A 110 -3.39 -16.34 -3.78
CA VAL A 110 -4.47 -17.35 -3.81
C VAL A 110 -5.59 -16.91 -2.88
N ARG A 111 -6.77 -16.61 -3.43
CA ARG A 111 -7.98 -16.22 -2.66
C ARG A 111 -9.26 -16.96 -3.07
N GLU A 112 -9.45 -17.19 -4.37
CA GLU A 112 -10.71 -17.75 -4.91
C GLU A 112 -10.86 -19.27 -4.69
N LYS A 113 -9.78 -19.93 -4.25
CA LYS A 113 -9.74 -21.36 -3.98
C LYS A 113 -9.13 -21.61 -2.61
N GLU A 114 -9.44 -22.77 -2.04
CA GLU A 114 -8.74 -23.24 -0.85
C GLU A 114 -7.24 -23.41 -1.16
N PRO A 115 -6.35 -22.94 -0.26
CA PRO A 115 -4.92 -23.17 -0.40
C PRO A 115 -4.59 -24.66 -0.45
N THR A 116 -3.71 -25.02 -1.38
CA THR A 116 -3.16 -26.35 -1.54
C THR A 116 -1.83 -26.49 -0.79
N ARG A 117 -1.30 -27.71 -0.70
CA ARG A 117 0.01 -27.98 -0.09
C ARG A 117 1.20 -27.29 -0.77
N PHE A 118 1.01 -26.78 -2.00
CA PHE A 118 2.05 -26.08 -2.77
C PHE A 118 2.00 -24.56 -2.57
N ASP A 119 0.94 -24.07 -1.91
CA ASP A 119 0.77 -22.65 -1.63
C ASP A 119 1.44 -22.32 -0.29
N SER A 120 2.11 -21.18 -0.24
CA SER A 120 2.87 -20.73 0.93
C SER A 120 2.15 -19.58 1.61
N LEU A 121 1.97 -19.65 2.93
CA LEU A 121 1.50 -18.52 3.73
C LEU A 121 2.65 -17.56 3.97
N VAL A 122 2.56 -16.34 3.45
CA VAL A 122 3.61 -15.32 3.58
C VAL A 122 3.14 -14.14 4.42
N PRO A 123 3.99 -13.60 5.31
CA PRO A 123 3.71 -12.34 6.00
C PRO A 123 3.82 -11.17 5.02
N LEU A 124 2.88 -10.24 5.10
CA LEU A 124 2.85 -9.05 4.25
C LEU A 124 3.35 -7.84 5.03
N ARG A 125 4.27 -7.10 4.41
CA ARG A 125 4.56 -5.72 4.83
C ARG A 125 3.49 -4.77 4.31
N ARG A 126 3.61 -3.48 4.66
CA ARG A 126 2.69 -2.44 4.20
C ARG A 126 2.65 -2.33 2.67
N PHE A 127 1.49 -2.11 2.09
CA PHE A 127 1.31 -1.85 0.67
C PHE A 127 0.21 -0.82 0.43
N CYS A 128 0.33 -0.02 -0.63
CA CYS A 128 -0.73 0.91 -0.98
C CYS A 128 -1.89 0.17 -1.64
N ILE A 129 -3.09 0.74 -1.55
CA ILE A 129 -4.34 0.16 -2.06
C ILE A 129 -4.21 -0.21 -3.55
N ASP A 130 -3.63 0.66 -4.37
CA ASP A 130 -3.39 0.38 -5.80
C ASP A 130 -2.55 -0.87 -6.04
N CYS A 131 -1.51 -1.07 -5.21
CA CYS A 131 -0.69 -2.28 -5.30
C CYS A 131 -1.50 -3.49 -4.83
N GLY A 132 -2.22 -3.36 -3.72
CA GLY A 132 -3.05 -4.43 -3.20
C GLY A 132 -4.09 -4.91 -4.21
N VAL A 133 -4.75 -3.99 -4.94
CA VAL A 133 -5.70 -4.34 -6.00
C VAL A 133 -4.98 -5.01 -7.18
N ARG A 134 -3.86 -4.45 -7.65
CA ARG A 134 -3.11 -5.00 -8.79
C ARG A 134 -2.54 -6.39 -8.53
N THR A 135 -2.15 -6.68 -7.29
CA THR A 135 -1.62 -7.98 -6.88
C THR A 135 -2.69 -8.90 -6.27
N ALA A 136 -3.98 -8.54 -6.39
CA ALA A 136 -5.11 -9.30 -5.85
C ALA A 136 -5.09 -9.54 -4.32
N LEU A 137 -4.36 -8.72 -3.56
CA LEU A 137 -4.45 -8.68 -2.09
C LEU A 137 -5.75 -8.02 -1.65
N HIS A 138 -6.21 -6.99 -2.36
CA HIS A 138 -7.60 -6.52 -2.32
C HIS A 138 -8.34 -7.12 -3.51
N ALA A 139 -9.56 -7.61 -3.28
CA ALA A 139 -10.40 -8.26 -4.27
C ALA A 139 -11.59 -7.37 -4.65
N PRO A 140 -12.22 -7.65 -5.80
CA PRO A 140 -13.53 -7.11 -6.12
C PRO A 140 -14.51 -7.22 -4.96
N SER A 141 -15.31 -6.18 -4.79
CA SER A 141 -16.27 -6.01 -3.70
C SER A 141 -15.66 -5.77 -2.31
N ASP A 142 -14.33 -5.69 -2.17
CA ASP A 142 -13.75 -5.23 -0.92
C ASP A 142 -14.13 -3.76 -0.68
N CYS A 143 -14.52 -3.44 0.55
CA CYS A 143 -14.76 -2.08 1.02
C CYS A 143 -13.60 -1.68 1.93
N LEU A 144 -12.91 -0.61 1.56
CA LEU A 144 -11.67 -0.19 2.20
C LEU A 144 -11.91 1.13 2.95
N THR A 145 -11.14 1.35 4.00
CA THR A 145 -11.13 2.63 4.70
C THR A 145 -9.69 3.10 4.76
N THR A 146 -9.40 4.22 4.11
CA THR A 146 -8.05 4.77 4.10
C THR A 146 -7.62 5.19 5.51
N LYS A 147 -6.32 5.34 5.75
CA LYS A 147 -5.82 5.87 7.04
C LYS A 147 -6.22 7.32 7.33
N THR A 148 -6.77 8.02 6.34
CA THR A 148 -7.40 9.35 6.50
C THR A 148 -8.91 9.27 6.75
N GLY A 149 -9.48 8.08 6.87
CA GLY A 149 -10.92 7.87 7.09
C GLY A 149 -11.77 7.97 5.84
N ARG A 150 -11.17 8.07 4.65
CA ARG A 150 -11.92 8.03 3.39
C ARG A 150 -12.34 6.60 3.09
N ASP A 151 -13.47 6.50 2.47
CA ASP A 151 -14.22 5.27 2.39
C ASP A 151 -14.25 4.91 0.89
N LEU A 152 -13.75 3.71 0.53
CA LEU A 152 -13.54 3.28 -0.85
C LEU A 152 -14.15 1.89 -1.08
N TRP A 153 -14.34 1.51 -2.34
CA TRP A 153 -14.65 0.14 -2.72
C TRP A 153 -13.92 -0.27 -4.00
N VAL A 154 -13.61 -1.57 -4.10
CA VAL A 154 -12.99 -2.18 -5.28
C VAL A 154 -14.09 -2.74 -6.16
N CYS A 155 -14.19 -2.25 -7.39
CA CYS A 155 -15.17 -2.74 -8.34
C CYS A 155 -14.75 -4.09 -8.95
N ARG A 156 -15.72 -4.82 -9.54
CA ARG A 156 -15.47 -6.01 -10.36
C ARG A 156 -14.52 -5.80 -11.54
N CYS A 157 -14.41 -4.57 -12.04
CA CYS A 157 -13.43 -4.20 -13.06
C CYS A 157 -12.07 -3.78 -12.47
N TRP A 158 -11.82 -4.05 -11.19
CA TRP A 158 -10.58 -3.72 -10.46
C TRP A 158 -10.27 -2.22 -10.36
N ARG A 159 -11.24 -1.36 -10.68
CA ARG A 159 -11.16 0.07 -10.40
C ARG A 159 -11.56 0.36 -8.95
N ILE A 160 -10.89 1.33 -8.35
CA ILE A 160 -11.17 1.79 -6.99
C ILE A 160 -12.05 3.04 -7.09
N TRP A 161 -13.12 3.09 -6.31
CA TRP A 161 -14.07 4.20 -6.32
C TRP A 161 -14.35 4.71 -4.90
N PRO A 162 -14.53 6.04 -4.73
CA PRO A 162 -14.91 6.59 -3.45
C PRO A 162 -16.39 6.38 -3.15
N LYS A 163 -16.72 6.04 -1.89
CA LYS A 163 -18.08 6.10 -1.35
C LYS A 163 -18.18 7.31 -0.39
N PRO A 164 -19.32 8.02 -0.34
CA PRO A 164 -20.59 7.71 -1.01
C PRO A 164 -20.69 8.22 -2.46
N GLY A 165 -19.67 8.90 -3.01
CA GLY A 165 -19.77 9.61 -4.29
C GLY A 165 -20.05 8.73 -5.52
N VAL A 166 -19.52 7.51 -5.56
CA VAL A 166 -19.68 6.59 -6.71
C VAL A 166 -20.14 5.23 -6.19
N LEU A 167 -21.44 4.96 -6.25
CA LEU A 167 -22.03 3.67 -5.85
C LEU A 167 -22.28 2.71 -7.02
N ARG A 168 -22.23 3.21 -8.25
CA ARG A 168 -22.29 2.42 -9.47
C ARG A 168 -21.10 2.78 -10.35
N CYS A 169 -20.33 1.78 -10.76
CA CYS A 169 -19.11 2.00 -11.50
C CYS A 169 -19.40 2.55 -12.92
N PRO A 170 -18.78 3.66 -13.34
CA PRO A 170 -19.01 4.23 -14.67
C PRO A 170 -18.44 3.36 -15.81
N GLU A 171 -17.43 2.53 -15.53
CA GLU A 171 -16.74 1.72 -16.55
C GLU A 171 -17.45 0.41 -16.86
N CYS A 172 -17.92 -0.31 -15.82
CA CYS A 172 -18.52 -1.64 -15.99
C CYS A 172 -19.94 -1.75 -15.46
N SER A 173 -20.55 -0.66 -15.00
CA SER A 173 -21.90 -0.62 -14.40
C SER A 173 -22.12 -1.53 -13.19
N GLY A 174 -21.05 -2.08 -12.59
CA GLY A 174 -21.14 -2.87 -11.37
C GLY A 174 -21.53 -2.01 -10.16
N ASP A 175 -22.26 -2.60 -9.23
CA ASP A 175 -22.74 -1.91 -8.03
C ASP A 175 -21.79 -2.09 -6.85
N CYS A 176 -21.70 -1.06 -6.02
CA CYS A 176 -21.00 -1.12 -4.74
C CYS A 176 -21.70 -2.13 -3.82
N PRO A 177 -20.97 -3.08 -3.21
CA PRO A 177 -21.54 -4.15 -2.39
C PRO A 177 -22.21 -3.65 -1.11
N LEU A 178 -21.97 -2.40 -0.70
CA LEU A 178 -22.64 -1.79 0.44
C LEU A 178 -23.78 -0.86 -0.03
N ARG A 179 -25.01 -1.37 0.00
CA ARG A 179 -26.17 -0.54 0.37
C ARG A 179 -25.85 0.08 1.75
N PRO A 180 -26.11 1.38 1.99
CA PRO A 180 -25.89 1.97 3.30
C PRO A 180 -26.58 1.13 4.38
N ARG A 181 -25.84 0.72 5.43
CA ARG A 181 -26.51 0.37 6.69
C ARG A 181 -27.35 1.59 7.05
N ARG A 182 -28.68 1.45 7.06
CA ARG A 182 -29.55 2.39 7.81
C ARG A 182 -28.87 2.54 9.17
N LYS A 183 -28.60 3.77 9.59
CA LYS A 183 -28.21 4.06 10.97
C LYS A 183 -29.24 3.34 11.85
N MET A 184 -28.89 2.18 12.42
CA MET A 184 -29.62 1.72 13.59
C MET A 184 -29.34 2.80 14.61
N ALA A 185 -30.41 3.51 14.97
CA ALA A 185 -30.40 4.44 16.08
C ALA A 185 -29.65 3.77 17.23
N LEU A 186 -28.86 4.59 17.92
CA LEU A 186 -28.23 4.26 19.18
C LEU A 186 -29.31 3.81 20.18
N GLU A 187 -29.72 2.54 20.13
CA GLU A 187 -30.42 1.92 21.23
C GLU A 187 -29.37 1.77 22.32
N LYS A 188 -29.58 2.58 23.36
CA LYS A 188 -28.84 2.60 24.61
C LYS A 188 -28.74 1.16 25.12
N PHE A 189 -27.59 0.52 24.94
CA PHE A 189 -27.24 -0.61 25.77
C PHE A 189 -27.11 -0.08 27.21
N PRO A 190 -27.86 -0.61 28.19
CA PRO A 190 -27.63 -0.23 29.58
C PRO A 190 -26.20 -0.64 29.97
N SER A 191 -25.47 0.28 30.58
CA SER A 191 -24.11 0.03 31.08
C SER A 191 -24.07 -1.26 31.89
N PRO A 192 -23.08 -2.15 31.68
CA PRO A 192 -22.83 -3.22 32.62
C PRO A 192 -22.45 -2.60 33.98
N ALA A 193 -23.08 -3.10 35.04
CA ALA A 193 -22.80 -2.69 36.41
C ALA A 193 -21.32 -2.88 36.74
N PRO A 194 -20.70 -1.99 37.54
CA PRO A 194 -19.30 -2.13 37.92
C PRO A 194 -19.11 -3.41 38.73
N PHE A 195 -18.13 -4.23 38.30
CA PHE A 195 -17.65 -5.37 39.06
C PHE A 195 -17.13 -4.88 40.41
N ALA A 196 -17.76 -5.35 41.49
CA ALA A 196 -17.24 -5.17 42.84
C ALA A 196 -15.98 -6.04 42.99
N TYR A 197 -14.82 -5.40 43.15
CA TYR A 197 -13.60 -6.09 43.57
C TYR A 197 -13.71 -6.44 45.06
N PRO A 198 -13.41 -7.68 45.46
CA PRO A 198 -13.36 -8.03 46.88
C PRO A 198 -12.16 -7.34 47.54
N THR A 199 -12.43 -6.63 48.64
CA THR A 199 -11.42 -6.01 49.49
C THR A 199 -10.56 -7.07 50.20
N PRO A 200 -9.23 -6.89 50.31
CA PRO A 200 -8.39 -7.80 51.08
C PRO A 200 -8.69 -7.64 52.58
N ARG A 201 -9.00 -8.74 53.26
CA ARG A 201 -9.00 -8.79 54.73
C ARG A 201 -7.57 -8.67 55.23
N LEU A 202 -7.24 -7.53 55.85
CA LEU A 202 -6.07 -7.42 56.72
C LEU A 202 -6.33 -8.26 57.97
N SER A 203 -5.66 -9.41 58.07
CA SER A 203 -5.50 -10.17 59.30
C SER A 203 -4.68 -9.34 60.30
N ARG A 204 -5.29 -9.01 61.45
CA ARG A 204 -4.61 -8.42 62.60
C ARG A 204 -3.61 -9.44 63.18
N VAL A 205 -2.41 -8.94 63.52
CA VAL A 205 -1.47 -9.57 64.46
C VAL A 205 -2.04 -9.44 65.86
#